data_AF-A0A969XRH9-F1
#
_entry.id   AF-A0A969XRH9-F1
#
_cell.length_a   1.000
_cell.length_b   1.000
_cell.length_c   1.000
_cell.angle_alpha   90.00
_cell.angle_beta   90.00
_cell.angle_gamma   90.00
#
_symmetry.space_group_name_H-M   'P 1'
#
loop_
_entity.id
_entity.type
_entity.pdbx_description
1 polymer ?
#
loop_
_entity_poly.entity_id
_entity_poly.type
_entity_poly.pdbx_seq_one_letter_code
_entity_poly.pdbx_strand_id
1 'polypeptide(L)'
;MSTLRHRIAGLPGVPAARRALGVAPPRRPRPADYHRPIREPADSCSVIRDVLRRGEPALIARMGGFELECLMHHRRARRRLPRRPYPEHTVRVMGTNAGYFPVSDETLDAFVPVYLDAISAVDVMGVWFNIGEELVVRKVCPRAELVPLWCIEPYYHELPWSCELEGRRVLVVHPMTESITAQYARRELLFPESPDVLPPFELLLLPAVQSAAGEQPPFRDWFAALASMKAAMDELDYEVCIIGAGAYGLPLAAHAKRRGRVAVHMGGATQILFGIKGRRWDEHAEISRLYNDAWVRPRPCEVPRDAAAVEGGCYW
;
A
#
# COMPACT_ATOMS: atom_id res chain seq x y z
N MET A 1 -17.53 55.52 -3.86
CA MET A 1 -18.43 55.20 -4.99
C MET A 1 -18.46 53.68 -5.11
N SER A 2 -19.43 53.03 -4.46
CA SER A 2 -20.75 52.71 -5.04
C SER A 2 -20.65 51.45 -5.91
N THR A 3 -20.96 50.28 -5.32
CA THR A 3 -22.14 49.43 -5.64
C THR A 3 -21.88 48.49 -6.82
N LEU A 4 -22.18 47.19 -6.76
CA LEU A 4 -23.55 46.67 -6.64
C LEU A 4 -23.54 45.21 -6.17
N ARG A 5 -24.37 44.95 -5.16
CA ARG A 5 -24.88 43.64 -4.75
C ARG A 5 -26.07 43.27 -5.64
N HIS A 6 -26.17 42.01 -6.05
CA HIS A 6 -27.44 41.29 -6.21
C HIS A 6 -27.18 39.83 -5.80
N ARG A 7 -27.57 39.42 -4.58
CA ARG A 7 -28.87 38.80 -4.21
C ARG A 7 -29.19 37.53 -5.03
N ILE A 8 -28.86 36.37 -4.46
CA ILE A 8 -29.76 35.22 -4.47
C ILE A 8 -29.94 34.83 -3.01
N ALA A 9 -31.14 35.05 -2.50
CA ALA A 9 -31.60 34.58 -1.21
C ALA A 9 -32.57 33.42 -1.44
N GLY A 10 -32.44 32.36 -0.64
CA GLY A 10 -33.56 31.49 -0.27
C GLY A 10 -33.69 30.17 -1.00
N LEU A 11 -32.96 29.15 -0.52
CA LEU A 11 -33.55 27.83 -0.28
C LEU A 11 -33.13 27.38 1.13
N PRO A 12 -34.07 27.22 2.08
CA PRO A 12 -33.77 26.79 3.43
C PRO A 12 -33.67 25.26 3.43
N GLY A 13 -32.47 24.73 3.55
CA GLY A 13 -32.31 23.29 3.67
C GLY A 13 -30.86 22.89 3.82
N VAL A 14 -30.51 22.40 5.01
CA VAL A 14 -29.36 21.52 5.26
C VAL A 14 -27.95 22.18 5.31
N PRO A 15 -27.74 23.21 6.16
CA PRO A 15 -26.43 23.27 6.84
C PRO A 15 -26.53 23.13 8.37
N ALA A 16 -27.72 23.33 8.95
CA ALA A 16 -27.89 23.45 10.40
C ALA A 16 -27.73 22.13 11.18
N ALA A 17 -27.83 20.97 10.53
CA ALA A 17 -27.73 19.67 11.22
C ALA A 17 -26.30 19.21 11.52
N ARG A 18 -25.27 19.79 10.89
CA ARG A 18 -23.86 19.37 11.10
C ARG A 18 -23.21 19.99 12.35
N ARG A 19 -23.76 21.08 12.89
CA ARG A 19 -23.24 21.76 14.09
C ARG A 19 -23.74 21.16 15.41
N ALA A 20 -24.73 20.26 15.38
CA ALA A 20 -25.41 19.76 16.58
C ALA A 20 -24.66 18.64 17.35
N LEU A 21 -23.45 18.24 16.94
CA LEU A 21 -22.70 17.15 17.59
C LEU A 21 -21.29 17.51 18.06
N GLY A 22 -20.80 18.75 17.85
CA GLY A 22 -19.45 19.15 18.31
C GLY A 22 -18.28 18.35 17.74
N VAL A 23 -18.51 17.41 16.81
CA VAL A 23 -17.46 16.61 16.18
C VAL A 23 -16.90 17.39 15.00
N ALA A 24 -15.67 17.89 15.15
CA ALA A 24 -14.92 18.49 14.06
C ALA A 24 -14.88 17.53 12.85
N PRO A 25 -14.92 18.04 11.61
CA PRO A 25 -14.78 17.21 10.43
C PRO A 25 -13.47 16.42 10.52
N PRO A 26 -13.45 15.17 10.01
CA PRO A 26 -12.23 14.38 10.01
C PRO A 26 -11.12 15.13 9.28
N ARG A 27 -9.98 15.31 9.95
CA ARG A 27 -8.78 15.95 9.40
C ARG A 27 -7.67 14.91 9.20
N ARG A 28 -6.69 15.23 8.35
CA ARG A 28 -5.45 14.46 8.32
C ARG A 28 -4.75 14.57 9.69
N PRO A 29 -4.23 13.46 10.23
CA PRO A 29 -3.43 13.50 11.45
C PRO A 29 -2.13 14.28 11.22
N ARG A 30 -1.57 14.78 12.31
CA ARG A 30 -0.26 15.39 12.42
C ARG A 30 0.66 14.43 13.19
N PRO A 31 1.99 14.57 13.12
CA PRO A 31 2.91 13.72 13.89
C PRO A 31 2.54 13.60 15.38
N ALA A 32 2.14 14.70 16.02
CA ALA A 32 1.75 14.73 17.43
C ALA A 32 0.43 13.99 17.76
N ASP A 33 -0.35 13.56 16.77
CA ASP A 33 -1.58 12.81 16.99
C ASP A 33 -1.34 11.29 17.13
N TYR A 34 -0.13 10.80 16.79
CA TYR A 34 0.27 9.40 16.96
C TYR A 34 0.70 9.12 18.41
N HIS A 35 0.44 7.91 18.89
CA HIS A 35 0.74 7.52 20.28
C HIS A 35 2.22 7.19 20.53
N ARG A 36 3.03 7.14 19.46
CA ARG A 36 4.48 6.99 19.47
C ARG A 36 5.08 8.07 18.55
N PRO A 37 6.31 8.54 18.82
CA PRO A 37 6.99 9.42 17.90
C PRO A 37 7.23 8.72 16.56
N ILE A 38 7.12 9.48 15.47
CA ILE A 38 7.58 9.04 14.15
C ILE A 38 9.07 9.30 14.11
N ARG A 39 9.86 8.27 13.80
CA ARG A 39 11.33 8.34 13.77
C ARG A 39 11.80 9.30 12.70
N GLU A 40 12.98 9.87 12.93
CA GLU A 40 13.69 10.63 11.89
C GLU A 40 14.09 9.71 10.74
N PRO A 41 14.28 10.22 9.51
CA PRO A 41 14.56 9.39 8.35
C PRO A 41 15.82 8.51 8.47
N ALA A 42 16.92 9.06 8.99
CA ALA A 42 18.17 8.31 9.16
C ALA A 42 18.02 7.12 10.12
N ASP A 43 17.26 7.31 11.20
CA ASP A 43 16.94 6.25 12.15
C ASP A 43 15.95 5.23 11.56
N SER A 44 15.03 5.69 10.71
CA SER A 44 14.00 4.86 10.09
C SER A 44 14.60 3.79 9.18
N CYS A 45 15.52 4.17 8.30
CA CYS A 45 16.21 3.21 7.43
C CYS A 45 17.04 2.21 8.26
N SER A 46 17.71 2.69 9.32
CA SER A 46 18.50 1.84 10.23
C SER A 46 17.64 0.79 10.94
N VAL A 47 16.44 1.16 11.40
CA VAL A 47 15.49 0.20 12.01
C VAL A 47 15.09 -0.88 11.02
N ILE A 48 14.81 -0.53 9.75
CA ILE A 48 14.44 -1.52 8.73
C ILE A 48 15.62 -2.45 8.41
N ARG A 49 16.84 -1.91 8.30
CA ARG A 49 18.06 -2.73 8.16
C ARG A 49 18.22 -3.71 9.30
N ASP A 50 18.08 -3.26 10.55
CA ASP A 50 18.24 -4.12 11.72
C ASP A 50 17.21 -5.25 11.73
N VAL A 51 15.96 -4.98 11.32
CA VAL A 51 14.94 -6.02 11.17
C VAL A 51 15.36 -7.07 10.14
N LEU A 52 15.82 -6.64 8.95
CA LEU A 52 16.26 -7.56 7.90
C LEU A 52 17.50 -8.34 8.34
N ARG A 53 18.50 -7.67 8.91
CA ARG A 53 19.75 -8.27 9.39
C ARG A 53 19.51 -9.36 10.43
N ARG A 54 18.61 -9.13 11.39
CA ARG A 54 18.25 -10.13 12.41
C ARG A 54 17.58 -11.36 11.81
N GLY A 55 16.82 -11.19 10.72
CA GLY A 55 16.11 -12.29 10.06
C GLY A 55 14.97 -12.89 10.89
N GLU A 56 14.61 -12.26 12.02
CA GLU A 56 13.46 -12.67 12.84
C GLU A 56 12.14 -12.31 12.15
N PRO A 57 11.06 -13.08 12.32
CA PRO A 57 9.80 -12.85 11.63
C PRO A 57 9.24 -11.46 11.94
N ALA A 58 9.16 -10.61 10.90
CA ALA A 58 8.78 -9.21 11.05
C ALA A 58 8.04 -8.67 9.83
N LEU A 59 7.25 -7.63 10.04
CA LEU A 59 6.46 -6.97 9.01
C LEU A 59 6.72 -5.46 9.01
N ILE A 60 7.34 -4.99 7.94
CA ILE A 60 7.45 -3.58 7.56
C ILE A 60 6.35 -3.28 6.54
N ALA A 61 5.43 -2.37 6.84
CA ALA A 61 4.28 -2.15 5.97
C ALA A 61 3.69 -0.75 6.07
N ARG A 62 2.77 -0.47 5.14
CA ARG A 62 1.89 0.70 5.14
C ARG A 62 0.43 0.30 4.96
N MET A 63 -0.49 1.15 5.42
CA MET A 63 -1.92 0.98 5.16
C MET A 63 -2.33 1.55 3.80
N GLY A 64 -3.29 0.89 3.19
CA GLY A 64 -3.96 1.34 1.97
C GLY A 64 -4.88 2.52 2.21
N GLY A 65 -4.88 3.50 1.31
CA GLY A 65 -5.73 4.69 1.44
C GLY A 65 -7.20 4.33 1.34
N PHE A 66 -7.58 3.56 0.32
CA PHE A 66 -8.96 3.12 0.10
C PHE A 66 -9.41 2.07 1.12
N GLU A 67 -8.50 1.18 1.50
CA GLU A 67 -8.72 0.15 2.53
C GLU A 67 -8.93 0.78 3.90
N LEU A 68 -8.16 1.84 4.24
CA LEU A 68 -8.36 2.62 5.45
C LEU A 68 -9.67 3.43 5.40
N GLU A 69 -10.04 4.00 4.25
CA GLU A 69 -11.35 4.65 4.07
C GLU A 69 -12.50 3.69 4.38
N CYS A 70 -12.44 2.47 3.83
CA CYS A 70 -13.39 1.39 4.12
C CYS A 70 -13.45 1.07 5.62
N LEU A 71 -12.31 0.84 6.26
CA LEU A 71 -12.21 0.56 7.70
C LEU A 71 -12.81 1.70 8.54
N MET A 72 -12.49 2.95 8.20
CA MET A 72 -12.97 4.12 8.93
C MET A 72 -14.48 4.32 8.77
N HIS A 73 -15.03 4.03 7.59
CA HIS A 73 -16.48 3.99 7.41
C HIS A 73 -17.11 2.87 8.24
N HIS A 74 -16.54 1.66 8.19
CA HIS A 74 -17.05 0.52 8.95
C HIS A 74 -17.16 0.84 10.45
N ARG A 75 -16.08 1.40 11.00
CA ARG A 75 -16.01 1.79 12.42
C ARG A 75 -17.02 2.89 12.78
N ARG A 76 -17.18 3.90 11.94
CA ARG A 76 -17.99 5.10 12.28
C ARG A 76 -19.48 4.88 12.07
N ALA A 77 -19.86 4.11 11.05
CA ALA A 77 -21.22 4.08 10.54
C ALA A 77 -21.82 2.68 10.38
N ARG A 78 -21.03 1.66 10.02
CA ARG A 78 -21.54 0.28 9.87
C ARG A 78 -21.79 -0.44 11.18
N ARG A 79 -20.90 -0.26 12.16
CA ARG A 79 -21.02 -0.91 13.47
C ARG A 79 -22.16 -0.35 14.34
N ARG A 80 -22.76 0.78 13.95
CA ARG A 80 -23.86 1.41 14.68
C ARG A 80 -25.19 1.01 14.05
N LEU A 81 -26.24 0.91 14.87
CA LEU A 81 -27.60 0.70 14.38
C LEU A 81 -28.32 2.06 14.24
N PRO A 82 -29.07 2.29 13.13
CA PRO A 82 -29.15 1.44 11.94
C PRO A 82 -27.84 1.44 11.14
N ARG A 83 -27.51 0.28 10.53
CA ARG A 83 -26.30 0.16 9.70
C ARG A 83 -26.43 1.07 8.48
N ARG A 84 -25.45 1.94 8.26
CA ARG A 84 -25.43 2.79 7.07
C ARG A 84 -24.67 2.11 5.92
N PRO A 85 -25.15 2.22 4.67
CA PRO A 85 -24.45 1.70 3.51
C PRO A 85 -23.09 2.38 3.31
N TYR A 86 -22.16 1.70 2.64
CA TYR A 86 -20.86 2.25 2.29
C TYR A 86 -21.11 3.31 1.21
N PRO A 87 -20.37 4.43 1.20
CA PRO A 87 -20.49 5.42 0.16
C PRO A 87 -20.17 4.79 -1.20
N GLU A 88 -20.90 5.19 -2.24
CA GLU A 88 -20.65 4.73 -3.62
C GLU A 88 -19.19 4.94 -4.05
N HIS A 89 -18.58 6.04 -3.59
CA HIS A 89 -17.15 6.28 -3.76
C HIS A 89 -16.30 5.13 -3.22
N THR A 90 -16.49 4.74 -1.95
CA THR A 90 -15.75 3.66 -1.30
C THR A 90 -15.96 2.33 -2.01
N VAL A 91 -17.21 2.02 -2.38
CA VAL A 91 -17.55 0.81 -3.15
C VAL A 91 -16.78 0.78 -4.47
N ARG A 92 -16.79 1.88 -5.22
CA ARG A 92 -16.09 1.99 -6.50
C ARG A 92 -14.57 1.85 -6.36
N VAL A 93 -13.93 2.60 -5.45
CA VAL A 93 -12.45 2.59 -5.33
C VAL A 93 -11.93 1.29 -4.71
N MET A 94 -12.69 0.63 -3.83
CA MET A 94 -12.34 -0.71 -3.35
C MET A 94 -12.34 -1.72 -4.50
N GLY A 95 -13.31 -1.62 -5.41
CA GLY A 95 -13.35 -2.45 -6.62
C GLY A 95 -12.24 -2.10 -7.61
N THR A 96 -12.32 -0.91 -8.18
CA THR A 96 -11.49 -0.50 -9.32
C THR A 96 -10.04 -0.26 -8.94
N ASN A 97 -9.74 0.41 -7.83
CA ASN A 97 -8.36 0.77 -7.49
C ASN A 97 -7.68 -0.29 -6.62
N ALA A 98 -8.35 -0.75 -5.56
CA ALA A 98 -7.76 -1.70 -4.62
C ALA A 98 -7.81 -3.15 -5.14
N GLY A 99 -8.70 -3.43 -6.11
CA GLY A 99 -8.88 -4.76 -6.70
C GLY A 99 -9.68 -5.72 -5.81
N TYR A 100 -10.56 -5.20 -4.95
CA TYR A 100 -11.44 -6.01 -4.11
C TYR A 100 -12.69 -6.44 -4.88
N PHE A 101 -13.07 -7.71 -4.85
CA PHE A 101 -14.25 -8.20 -5.56
C PHE A 101 -14.88 -9.44 -4.88
N PRO A 102 -16.19 -9.68 -5.08
CA PRO A 102 -17.17 -8.70 -5.50
C PRO A 102 -17.34 -7.62 -4.42
N VAL A 103 -17.79 -6.42 -4.79
CA VAL A 103 -17.99 -5.33 -3.83
C VAL A 103 -19.46 -5.20 -3.47
N SER A 104 -19.79 -5.50 -2.21
CA SER A 104 -21.07 -5.21 -1.58
C SER A 104 -20.85 -4.75 -0.15
N ASP A 105 -21.93 -4.33 0.49
CA ASP A 105 -21.95 -3.98 1.90
C ASP A 105 -21.43 -5.11 2.79
N GLU A 106 -21.87 -6.33 2.51
CA GLU A 106 -21.55 -7.55 3.24
C GLU A 106 -20.11 -7.99 3.01
N THR A 107 -19.62 -7.92 1.77
CA THR A 107 -18.24 -8.32 1.47
C THR A 107 -17.24 -7.33 2.05
N LEU A 108 -17.52 -6.02 1.97
CA LEU A 108 -16.71 -5.01 2.64
C LEU A 108 -16.71 -5.16 4.16
N ASP A 109 -17.84 -5.53 4.78
CA ASP A 109 -17.87 -5.87 6.21
C ASP A 109 -17.00 -7.09 6.54
N ALA A 110 -16.94 -8.10 5.65
CA ALA A 110 -16.08 -9.27 5.79
C ALA A 110 -14.58 -8.97 5.55
N PHE A 111 -14.26 -7.96 4.73
CA PHE A 111 -12.88 -7.52 4.49
C PHE A 111 -12.23 -6.91 5.75
N VAL A 112 -12.98 -6.10 6.49
CA VAL A 112 -12.48 -5.34 7.64
C VAL A 112 -11.75 -6.19 8.69
N PRO A 113 -12.29 -7.32 9.20
CA PRO A 113 -11.57 -8.13 10.18
C PRO A 113 -10.26 -8.72 9.61
N VAL A 114 -10.22 -9.11 8.33
CA VAL A 114 -9.00 -9.63 7.69
C VAL A 114 -7.93 -8.54 7.60
N TYR A 115 -8.32 -7.33 7.23
CA TYR A 115 -7.38 -6.21 7.13
C TYR A 115 -6.89 -5.73 8.50
N LEU A 116 -7.77 -5.68 9.50
CA LEU A 116 -7.41 -5.36 10.89
C LEU A 116 -6.45 -6.40 11.49
N ASP A 117 -6.68 -7.69 11.26
CA ASP A 117 -5.76 -8.76 11.65
C ASP A 117 -4.38 -8.55 11.02
N ALA A 118 -4.32 -8.25 9.73
CA ALA A 118 -3.06 -7.99 9.04
C ALA A 118 -2.33 -6.74 9.60
N ILE A 119 -3.06 -5.65 9.91
CA ILE A 119 -2.48 -4.46 10.55
C ILE A 119 -1.89 -4.81 11.92
N SER A 120 -2.55 -5.69 12.69
CA SER A 120 -2.09 -6.05 14.04
C SER A 120 -0.72 -6.75 14.05
N ALA A 121 -0.33 -7.34 12.91
CA ALA A 121 0.93 -8.02 12.74
C ALA A 121 2.11 -7.07 12.39
N VAL A 122 1.87 -5.77 12.13
CA VAL A 122 2.90 -4.83 11.69
C VAL A 122 3.85 -4.45 12.84
N ASP A 123 5.16 -4.55 12.59
CA ASP A 123 6.22 -4.16 13.53
C ASP A 123 6.81 -2.79 13.20
N VAL A 124 6.87 -2.43 11.92
CA VAL A 124 7.31 -1.11 11.44
C VAL A 124 6.25 -0.56 10.50
N MET A 125 5.57 0.52 10.91
CA MET A 125 4.51 1.17 10.15
C MET A 125 5.03 2.42 9.43
N GLY A 126 4.98 2.40 8.10
CA GLY A 126 5.14 3.58 7.26
C GLY A 126 3.90 4.47 7.35
N VAL A 127 4.07 5.65 7.93
CA VAL A 127 2.99 6.61 8.23
C VAL A 127 2.69 7.48 7.02
N TRP A 128 1.46 7.39 6.49
CA TRP A 128 1.02 8.16 5.32
C TRP A 128 0.24 9.44 5.70
N PHE A 129 -0.22 9.55 6.94
CA PHE A 129 -1.11 10.62 7.41
C PHE A 129 -2.49 10.62 6.74
N ASN A 130 -2.99 9.44 6.39
CA ASN A 130 -4.37 9.29 5.95
C ASN A 130 -5.35 9.50 7.12
N ILE A 131 -6.56 9.95 6.80
CA ILE A 131 -7.58 10.28 7.80
C ILE A 131 -7.92 9.04 8.65
N GLY A 132 -7.68 9.12 9.96
CA GLY A 132 -7.99 8.05 10.91
C GLY A 132 -6.89 6.99 11.06
N GLU A 133 -5.78 7.13 10.33
CA GLU A 133 -4.62 6.25 10.43
C GLU A 133 -4.09 6.19 11.86
N GLU A 134 -3.93 7.34 12.52
CA GLU A 134 -3.49 7.47 13.91
C GLU A 134 -4.38 6.70 14.90
N LEU A 135 -5.69 6.65 14.63
CA LEU A 135 -6.65 5.93 15.46
C LEU A 135 -6.54 4.42 15.28
N VAL A 136 -6.16 3.96 14.09
CA VAL A 136 -5.97 2.54 13.78
C VAL A 136 -4.64 2.07 14.35
N VAL A 137 -3.54 2.76 14.05
CA VAL A 137 -2.21 2.41 14.58
C VAL A 137 -2.25 2.30 16.11
N ARG A 138 -2.79 3.32 16.80
CA ARG A 138 -2.90 3.31 18.27
C ARG A 138 -3.69 2.13 18.84
N LYS A 139 -4.69 1.64 18.12
CA LYS A 139 -5.60 0.60 18.63
C LYS A 139 -5.23 -0.81 18.21
N VAL A 140 -4.64 -0.96 17.03
CA VAL A 140 -4.52 -2.27 16.35
C VAL A 140 -3.07 -2.76 16.36
N CYS A 141 -2.09 -1.87 16.19
CA CYS A 141 -0.67 -2.19 16.27
C CYS A 141 0.09 -1.20 17.18
N PRO A 142 -0.29 -1.07 18.46
CA PRO A 142 0.27 -0.05 19.36
C PRO A 142 1.77 -0.21 19.65
N ARG A 143 2.36 -1.36 19.32
CA ARG A 143 3.78 -1.66 19.51
C ARG A 143 4.63 -1.36 18.28
N ALA A 144 4.03 -1.08 17.12
CA ALA A 144 4.79 -0.81 15.90
C ALA A 144 5.68 0.44 16.09
N GLU A 145 6.91 0.33 15.60
CA GLU A 145 7.76 1.49 15.34
C GLU A 145 7.16 2.29 14.18
N LEU A 146 7.20 3.62 14.28
CA LEU A 146 6.60 4.50 13.28
C LEU A 146 7.70 5.20 12.48
N VAL A 147 7.62 5.13 11.17
CA VAL A 147 8.58 5.75 10.25
C VAL A 147 7.84 6.59 9.20
N PRO A 148 8.47 7.61 8.60
CA PRO A 148 7.90 8.27 7.42
C PRO A 148 7.64 7.25 6.31
N LEU A 149 6.52 7.35 5.59
CA LEU A 149 6.13 6.37 4.57
C LEU A 149 7.27 6.05 3.59
N TRP A 150 7.87 7.08 3.00
CA TRP A 150 8.93 6.93 2.01
C TRP A 150 10.20 6.25 2.56
N CYS A 151 10.36 6.15 3.89
CA CYS A 151 11.50 5.42 4.47
C CYS A 151 11.39 3.90 4.28
N ILE A 152 10.20 3.36 3.99
CA ILE A 152 10.04 1.92 3.66
C ILE A 152 10.40 1.63 2.20
N GLU A 153 10.74 2.66 1.41
CA GLU A 153 11.16 2.55 0.02
C GLU A 153 12.70 2.76 -0.03
N PRO A 154 13.49 1.81 -0.56
CA PRO A 154 14.93 1.80 -0.34
C PRO A 154 15.66 2.86 -1.15
N TYR A 155 15.14 3.23 -2.31
CA TYR A 155 15.75 4.16 -3.28
C TYR A 155 15.76 5.64 -2.86
N TYR A 156 15.39 5.96 -1.62
CA TYR A 156 15.51 7.30 -1.03
C TYR A 156 16.74 7.47 -0.13
N HIS A 157 17.55 6.43 0.07
CA HIS A 157 18.60 6.42 1.10
C HIS A 157 19.95 6.10 0.48
N GLU A 158 20.99 6.83 0.91
CA GLU A 158 22.38 6.57 0.50
C GLU A 158 22.87 5.18 0.91
N LEU A 159 22.52 4.75 2.12
CA LEU A 159 22.72 3.38 2.59
C LEU A 159 21.34 2.71 2.74
N PRO A 160 20.79 2.16 1.65
CA PRO A 160 19.42 1.65 1.63
C PRO A 160 19.28 0.40 2.47
N TRP A 161 18.08 0.16 3.00
CA TRP A 161 17.85 -1.05 3.78
C TRP A 161 17.91 -2.33 2.95
N SER A 162 17.72 -2.21 1.64
CA SER A 162 17.76 -3.33 0.71
C SER A 162 19.15 -3.91 0.51
N CYS A 163 20.22 -3.24 0.95
CA CYS A 163 21.57 -3.82 0.96
C CYS A 163 21.61 -5.14 1.75
N GLU A 164 20.78 -5.26 2.79
CA GLU A 164 20.66 -6.46 3.62
C GLU A 164 20.03 -7.65 2.87
N LEU A 165 19.49 -7.44 1.66
CA LEU A 165 18.95 -8.51 0.81
C LEU A 165 20.03 -9.30 0.08
N GLU A 166 21.27 -8.79 0.01
CA GLU A 166 22.34 -9.43 -0.75
C GLU A 166 22.51 -10.91 -0.35
N GLY A 167 22.54 -11.78 -1.36
CA GLY A 167 22.69 -13.24 -1.19
C GLY A 167 21.50 -13.96 -0.58
N ARG A 168 20.40 -13.28 -0.24
CA ARG A 168 19.20 -13.91 0.35
C ARG A 168 18.25 -14.49 -0.68
N ARG A 169 17.34 -15.35 -0.22
CA ARG A 169 16.18 -15.79 -0.99
C ARG A 169 15.02 -14.82 -0.80
N VAL A 170 14.71 -14.05 -1.84
CA VAL A 170 13.72 -12.98 -1.80
C VAL A 170 12.54 -13.32 -2.70
N LEU A 171 11.37 -13.50 -2.09
CA LEU A 171 10.11 -13.63 -2.81
C LEU A 171 9.52 -12.27 -3.12
N VAL A 172 9.32 -11.98 -4.40
CA VAL A 172 8.61 -10.77 -4.85
C VAL A 172 7.20 -11.16 -5.31
N VAL A 173 6.19 -10.62 -4.63
CA VAL A 173 4.77 -10.79 -5.00
C VAL A 173 4.28 -9.51 -5.67
N HIS A 174 4.11 -9.56 -6.99
CA HIS A 174 3.79 -8.39 -7.81
C HIS A 174 3.05 -8.78 -9.10
N PRO A 175 2.18 -7.93 -9.67
CA PRO A 175 1.51 -8.26 -10.95
C PRO A 175 2.43 -8.19 -12.17
N MET A 176 3.57 -7.51 -12.08
CA MET A 176 4.51 -7.27 -13.20
C MET A 176 5.74 -8.19 -13.16
N THR A 177 5.53 -9.50 -13.01
CA THR A 177 6.64 -10.46 -12.83
C THR A 177 7.53 -10.60 -14.06
N GLU A 178 7.00 -10.45 -15.28
CA GLU A 178 7.80 -10.53 -16.50
C GLU A 178 8.72 -9.31 -16.64
N SER A 179 8.21 -8.11 -16.34
CA SER A 179 9.04 -6.90 -16.29
C SER A 179 10.10 -7.00 -15.21
N ILE A 180 9.74 -7.45 -14.00
CA ILE A 180 10.71 -7.63 -12.90
C ILE A 180 11.80 -8.63 -13.30
N THR A 181 11.44 -9.75 -13.92
CA THR A 181 12.41 -10.75 -14.42
C THR A 181 13.42 -10.11 -15.38
N ALA A 182 12.91 -9.37 -16.38
CA ALA A 182 13.76 -8.75 -17.39
C ALA A 182 14.66 -7.65 -16.81
N GLN A 183 14.13 -6.83 -15.89
CA GLN A 183 14.87 -5.74 -15.26
C GLN A 183 15.91 -6.25 -14.26
N TYR A 184 15.59 -7.28 -13.49
CA TYR A 184 16.48 -7.85 -12.50
C TYR A 184 17.72 -8.50 -13.14
N ALA A 185 17.56 -9.13 -14.31
CA ALA A 185 18.67 -9.67 -15.10
C ALA A 185 19.71 -8.60 -15.51
N ARG A 186 19.33 -7.33 -15.46
CA ARG A 186 20.18 -6.17 -15.76
C ARG A 186 20.16 -5.12 -14.63
N ARG A 187 19.95 -5.56 -13.38
CA ARG A 187 19.76 -4.71 -12.18
C ARG A 187 20.83 -3.64 -11.99
N GLU A 188 22.07 -3.94 -12.39
CA GLU A 188 23.24 -3.05 -12.25
C GLU A 188 23.11 -1.75 -13.07
N LEU A 189 22.23 -1.73 -14.08
CA LEU A 189 21.95 -0.55 -14.89
C LEU A 189 20.85 0.35 -14.30
N LEU A 190 20.11 -0.13 -13.30
CA LEU A 190 18.92 0.56 -12.78
C LEU A 190 19.30 1.67 -11.81
N PHE A 191 20.28 1.41 -10.94
CA PHE A 191 20.80 2.33 -9.93
C PHE A 191 22.34 2.38 -9.97
N PRO A 192 22.95 2.87 -11.06
CA PRO A 192 24.40 2.81 -11.24
C PRO A 192 25.18 3.58 -10.17
N GLU A 193 24.60 4.65 -9.62
CA GLU A 193 25.19 5.46 -8.54
C GLU A 193 24.92 4.88 -7.14
N SER A 194 24.04 3.88 -7.02
CA SER A 194 23.62 3.31 -5.74
C SER A 194 23.24 1.83 -5.91
N PRO A 195 24.21 0.95 -6.23
CA PRO A 195 23.94 -0.47 -6.54
C PRO A 195 23.27 -1.21 -5.37
N ASP A 196 23.51 -0.76 -4.13
CA ASP A 196 22.92 -1.31 -2.91
C ASP A 196 21.39 -1.14 -2.83
N VAL A 197 20.79 -0.30 -3.68
CA VAL A 197 19.32 -0.19 -3.77
C VAL A 197 18.71 -1.51 -4.25
N LEU A 198 19.37 -2.22 -5.16
CA LEU A 198 18.95 -3.51 -5.68
C LEU A 198 20.16 -4.46 -5.79
N PRO A 199 20.67 -4.99 -4.66
CA PRO A 199 21.84 -5.85 -4.66
C PRO A 199 21.51 -7.22 -5.27
N PRO A 200 22.52 -8.05 -5.62
CA PRO A 200 22.28 -9.41 -6.07
C PRO A 200 21.74 -10.30 -4.95
N PHE A 201 20.60 -10.91 -5.19
CA PHE A 201 19.93 -11.91 -4.36
C PHE A 201 19.25 -13.00 -5.22
N GLU A 202 18.87 -14.12 -4.61
CA GLU A 202 18.07 -15.15 -5.28
C GLU A 202 16.61 -14.66 -5.41
N LEU A 203 16.22 -14.31 -6.62
CA LEU A 203 14.89 -13.79 -6.92
C LEU A 203 13.89 -14.93 -7.14
N LEU A 204 12.89 -15.02 -6.27
CA LEU A 204 11.69 -15.83 -6.44
C LEU A 204 10.53 -14.90 -6.80
N LEU A 205 9.67 -15.31 -7.73
CA LEU A 205 8.54 -14.50 -8.19
C LEU A 205 7.22 -15.24 -8.03
N LEU A 206 6.23 -14.55 -7.48
CA LEU A 206 4.83 -14.99 -7.47
C LEU A 206 3.97 -13.90 -8.13
N PRO A 207 3.30 -14.20 -9.26
CA PRO A 207 2.41 -13.22 -9.88
C PRO A 207 1.23 -12.94 -8.97
N ALA A 208 1.08 -11.68 -8.55
CA ALA A 208 -0.06 -11.24 -7.79
C ALA A 208 -1.32 -11.28 -8.67
N VAL A 209 -2.43 -11.76 -8.11
CA VAL A 209 -3.72 -11.73 -8.81
C VAL A 209 -4.08 -10.27 -9.13
N GLN A 210 -4.19 -9.96 -10.42
CA GLN A 210 -4.66 -8.67 -10.89
C GLN A 210 -6.18 -8.67 -10.97
N SER A 211 -6.80 -7.87 -10.11
CA SER A 211 -8.25 -7.67 -10.05
C SER A 211 -8.65 -6.20 -9.94
N ALA A 212 -7.68 -5.30 -10.04
CA ALA A 212 -7.95 -3.87 -10.20
C ALA A 212 -8.21 -3.55 -11.68
N ALA A 213 -8.58 -2.30 -11.96
CA ALA A 213 -8.77 -1.80 -13.32
C ALA A 213 -9.75 -2.66 -14.16
N GLY A 214 -10.83 -3.14 -13.53
CA GLY A 214 -11.90 -3.89 -14.19
C GLY A 214 -11.57 -5.35 -14.53
N GLU A 215 -10.39 -5.84 -14.15
CA GLU A 215 -9.99 -7.23 -14.41
C GLU A 215 -10.85 -8.23 -13.63
N GLN A 216 -11.12 -9.37 -14.27
CA GLN A 216 -11.92 -10.46 -13.71
C GLN A 216 -11.04 -11.71 -13.59
N PRO A 217 -10.34 -11.89 -12.46
CA PRO A 217 -9.50 -13.06 -12.30
C PRO A 217 -10.38 -14.32 -12.14
N PRO A 218 -9.81 -15.53 -12.35
CA PRO A 218 -10.55 -16.79 -12.29
C PRO A 218 -10.82 -17.26 -10.84
N PHE A 219 -11.27 -16.35 -9.98
CA PHE A 219 -11.63 -16.63 -8.60
C PHE A 219 -13.05 -16.15 -8.32
N ARG A 220 -13.78 -16.87 -7.47
CA ARG A 220 -15.15 -16.49 -7.09
C ARG A 220 -15.22 -15.16 -6.33
N ASP A 221 -14.18 -14.86 -5.54
CA ASP A 221 -14.09 -13.71 -4.66
C ASP A 221 -12.62 -13.44 -4.29
N TRP A 222 -12.39 -12.26 -3.71
CA TRP A 222 -11.09 -11.79 -3.25
C TRP A 222 -10.48 -12.69 -2.17
N PHE A 223 -11.30 -13.34 -1.33
CA PHE A 223 -10.80 -14.20 -0.27
C PHE A 223 -10.22 -15.51 -0.83
N ALA A 224 -10.84 -16.07 -1.87
CA ALA A 224 -10.35 -17.23 -2.60
C ALA A 224 -9.04 -16.91 -3.34
N ALA A 225 -8.96 -15.74 -3.98
CA ALA A 225 -7.72 -15.26 -4.60
C ALA A 225 -6.60 -15.08 -3.56
N LEU A 226 -6.90 -14.44 -2.42
CA LEU A 226 -5.96 -14.28 -1.32
C LEU A 226 -5.47 -15.63 -0.78
N ALA A 227 -6.38 -16.58 -0.55
CA ALA A 227 -6.04 -17.90 -0.04
C ALA A 227 -5.15 -18.68 -1.02
N SER A 228 -5.43 -18.59 -2.33
CA SER A 228 -4.61 -19.21 -3.38
C SER A 228 -3.19 -18.64 -3.39
N MET A 229 -3.03 -17.31 -3.28
CA MET A 229 -1.70 -16.69 -3.22
C MET A 229 -0.95 -17.08 -1.94
N LYS A 230 -1.63 -17.13 -0.78
CA LYS A 230 -1.01 -17.61 0.47
C LYS A 230 -0.51 -19.05 0.36
N ALA A 231 -1.31 -19.95 -0.24
CA ALA A 231 -0.92 -21.33 -0.49
C ALA A 231 0.30 -21.39 -1.41
N ALA A 232 0.32 -20.62 -2.50
CA ALA A 232 1.47 -20.56 -3.39
C ALA A 232 2.74 -20.00 -2.71
N MET A 233 2.60 -19.05 -1.79
CA MET A 233 3.73 -18.59 -0.95
C MET A 233 4.24 -19.71 -0.03
N ASP A 234 3.37 -20.57 0.50
CA ASP A 234 3.77 -21.64 1.43
C ASP A 234 4.61 -22.74 0.76
N GLU A 235 4.55 -22.87 -0.56
CA GLU A 235 5.35 -23.81 -1.35
C GLU A 235 6.75 -23.29 -1.72
N LEU A 236 7.04 -22.00 -1.46
CA LEU A 236 8.30 -21.37 -1.80
C LEU A 236 9.19 -21.20 -0.56
N ASP A 237 10.47 -21.53 -0.68
CA ASP A 237 11.44 -21.32 0.40
C ASP A 237 12.19 -20.00 0.23
N TYR A 238 11.71 -18.96 0.92
CA TYR A 238 12.27 -17.61 0.93
C TYR A 238 12.50 -17.12 2.36
N GLU A 239 13.40 -16.17 2.53
CA GLU A 239 13.71 -15.54 3.81
C GLU A 239 13.02 -14.19 3.97
N VAL A 240 12.97 -13.44 2.87
CA VAL A 240 12.37 -12.09 2.80
C VAL A 240 11.31 -12.07 1.70
N CYS A 241 10.21 -11.37 1.94
CA CYS A 241 9.17 -11.15 0.94
C CYS A 241 8.95 -9.65 0.68
N ILE A 242 8.97 -9.23 -0.58
CA ILE A 242 8.66 -7.86 -1.01
C ILE A 242 7.34 -7.87 -1.77
N ILE A 243 6.38 -7.02 -1.36
CA ILE A 243 4.99 -7.14 -1.81
C ILE A 243 4.41 -5.82 -2.32
N GLY A 244 3.98 -5.84 -3.59
CA GLY A 244 3.14 -4.84 -4.22
C GLY A 244 1.95 -5.50 -4.91
N ALA A 245 0.82 -5.64 -4.20
CA ALA A 245 -0.31 -6.46 -4.66
C ALA A 245 -1.68 -5.87 -4.26
N GLY A 246 -1.90 -4.56 -4.48
CA GLY A 246 -3.20 -3.91 -4.18
C GLY A 246 -3.73 -4.21 -2.77
N ALA A 247 -5.03 -4.49 -2.65
CA ALA A 247 -5.67 -4.86 -1.39
C ALA A 247 -5.12 -6.15 -0.75
N TYR A 248 -4.49 -7.03 -1.53
CA TYR A 248 -3.88 -8.26 -1.02
C TYR A 248 -2.57 -8.00 -0.27
N GLY A 249 -1.90 -6.88 -0.56
CA GLY A 249 -0.51 -6.67 -0.16
C GLY A 249 -0.27 -6.82 1.34
N LEU A 250 -1.06 -6.13 2.17
CA LEU A 250 -0.92 -6.19 3.62
C LEU A 250 -1.30 -7.58 4.21
N PRO A 251 -2.44 -8.21 3.84
CA PRO A 251 -2.75 -9.58 4.24
C PRO A 251 -1.72 -10.64 3.84
N LEU A 252 -1.09 -10.53 2.67
CA LEU A 252 -0.02 -11.41 2.22
C LEU A 252 1.27 -11.18 3.03
N ALA A 253 1.60 -9.92 3.32
CA ALA A 253 2.77 -9.59 4.14
C ALA A 253 2.64 -10.11 5.58
N ALA A 254 1.46 -9.97 6.17
CA ALA A 254 1.15 -10.57 7.47
C ALA A 254 1.20 -12.10 7.44
N HIS A 255 0.85 -12.73 6.31
CA HIS A 255 1.02 -14.18 6.14
C HIS A 255 2.49 -14.59 6.14
N ALA A 256 3.35 -13.93 5.34
CA ALA A 256 4.79 -14.19 5.33
C ALA A 256 5.40 -14.11 6.74
N LYS A 257 5.08 -13.06 7.52
CA LYS A 257 5.50 -12.96 8.92
C LYS A 257 5.06 -14.16 9.76
N ARG A 258 3.79 -14.55 9.67
CA ARG A 258 3.26 -15.72 10.41
C ARG A 258 3.89 -17.05 10.00
N ARG A 259 4.48 -17.12 8.80
CA ARG A 259 5.25 -18.28 8.31
C ARG A 259 6.74 -18.16 8.61
N GLY A 260 7.12 -17.25 9.51
CA GLY A 260 8.48 -17.13 10.02
C GLY A 260 9.41 -16.29 9.15
N ARG A 261 8.87 -15.48 8.23
CA ARG A 261 9.67 -14.72 7.24
C ARG A 261 9.65 -13.23 7.54
N VAL A 262 10.58 -12.46 6.98
CA VAL A 262 10.50 -10.99 6.98
C VAL A 262 9.69 -10.53 5.78
N ALA A 263 8.79 -9.56 5.97
CA ALA A 263 7.97 -9.02 4.89
C ALA A 263 8.05 -7.49 4.81
N VAL A 264 8.21 -6.98 3.59
CA VAL A 264 8.21 -5.54 3.27
C VAL A 264 7.08 -5.26 2.28
N HIS A 265 6.04 -4.56 2.72
CA HIS A 265 4.92 -4.14 1.87
C HIS A 265 5.03 -2.65 1.53
N MET A 266 5.50 -2.35 0.31
CA MET A 266 5.61 -0.98 -0.23
C MET A 266 4.39 -0.59 -1.08
N GLY A 267 3.52 -1.54 -1.43
CA GLY A 267 2.42 -1.27 -2.36
C GLY A 267 2.95 -0.99 -3.76
N GLY A 268 2.37 -0.02 -4.47
CA GLY A 268 2.76 0.27 -5.86
C GLY A 268 4.18 0.80 -6.03
N ALA A 269 4.78 1.38 -4.99
CA ALA A 269 6.18 1.79 -4.98
C ALA A 269 7.16 0.62 -5.27
N THR A 270 6.73 -0.63 -5.05
CA THR A 270 7.54 -1.83 -5.36
C THR A 270 8.05 -1.85 -6.80
N GLN A 271 7.29 -1.34 -7.78
CA GLN A 271 7.72 -1.37 -9.19
C GLN A 271 8.97 -0.50 -9.45
N ILE A 272 9.13 0.58 -8.68
CA ILE A 272 10.25 1.51 -8.80
C ILE A 272 11.56 0.84 -8.39
N LEU A 273 11.52 -0.06 -7.40
CA LEU A 273 12.68 -0.87 -7.01
C LEU A 273 13.24 -1.70 -8.18
N PHE A 274 12.41 -2.06 -9.15
CA PHE A 274 12.83 -2.83 -10.33
C PHE A 274 12.96 -1.97 -11.60
N GLY A 275 13.02 -0.64 -11.46
CA GLY A 275 13.20 0.26 -12.59
C GLY A 275 12.02 0.27 -13.58
N ILE A 276 10.80 0.04 -13.08
CA ILE A 276 9.57 0.02 -13.89
C ILE A 276 8.83 1.35 -13.68
N LYS A 277 8.81 2.19 -14.71
CA LYS A 277 8.13 3.49 -14.76
C LYS A 277 6.62 3.30 -14.64
N GLY A 278 5.95 4.27 -14.04
CA GLY A 278 4.49 4.38 -14.04
C GLY A 278 4.08 5.85 -14.03
N ARG A 279 2.89 6.16 -14.55
CA ARG A 279 2.46 7.55 -14.74
C ARG A 279 2.55 8.42 -13.49
N ARG A 280 2.31 7.85 -12.31
CA ARG A 280 2.41 8.57 -11.02
C ARG A 280 3.78 9.19 -10.79
N TRP A 281 4.83 8.55 -11.30
CA TRP A 281 6.21 8.89 -10.97
C TRP A 281 6.92 9.68 -12.06
N ASP A 282 6.31 9.86 -13.24
CA ASP A 282 6.91 10.59 -14.36
C ASP A 282 7.29 12.03 -14.02
N GLU A 283 6.45 12.69 -13.23
CA GLU A 283 6.65 14.08 -12.79
C GLU A 283 6.97 14.17 -11.29
N HIS A 284 7.21 13.03 -10.62
CA HIS A 284 7.50 13.02 -9.20
C HIS A 284 8.92 13.55 -8.95
N ALA A 285 9.04 14.65 -8.20
CA ALA A 285 10.28 15.42 -8.04
C ALA A 285 11.54 14.56 -7.76
N GLU A 286 11.40 13.53 -6.92
CA GLU A 286 12.53 12.68 -6.53
C GLU A 286 12.67 11.42 -7.39
N ILE A 287 11.57 10.72 -7.71
CA ILE A 287 11.63 9.43 -8.41
C ILE A 287 11.91 9.59 -9.90
N SER A 288 11.40 10.63 -10.56
CA SER A 288 11.66 10.85 -11.98
C SER A 288 13.15 11.08 -12.27
N ARG A 289 13.91 11.56 -11.28
CA ARG A 289 15.37 11.73 -11.36
C ARG A 289 16.14 10.41 -11.33
N LEU A 290 15.54 9.33 -10.85
CA LEU A 290 16.14 7.99 -10.86
C LEU A 290 16.06 7.35 -12.26
N TYR A 291 15.20 7.87 -13.14
CA TYR A 291 15.00 7.30 -14.46
C TYR A 291 16.24 7.46 -15.34
N ASN A 292 16.60 6.38 -16.03
CA ASN A 292 17.61 6.37 -17.07
C ASN A 292 17.16 5.51 -18.28
N ASP A 293 18.04 5.33 -19.25
CA ASP A 293 17.75 4.57 -20.49
C ASP A 293 17.44 3.08 -20.25
N ALA A 294 17.84 2.51 -19.11
CA ALA A 294 17.56 1.13 -18.73
C ALA A 294 16.19 0.95 -18.05
N TRP A 295 15.49 2.03 -17.69
CA TRP A 295 14.17 1.95 -17.06
C TRP A 295 13.07 1.81 -18.11
N VAL A 296 12.12 0.91 -17.85
CA VAL A 296 11.08 0.49 -18.81
C VAL A 296 9.68 0.79 -18.30
N ARG A 297 8.70 0.78 -19.19
CA ARG A 297 7.28 0.66 -18.80
C ARG A 297 6.92 -0.81 -18.64
N PRO A 298 5.84 -1.15 -17.91
CA PRO A 298 5.37 -2.52 -17.81
C PRO A 298 5.12 -3.12 -19.20
N ARG A 299 5.26 -4.44 -19.32
CA ARG A 299 4.97 -5.11 -20.60
C ARG A 299 3.48 -4.96 -20.94
N PRO A 300 3.10 -4.97 -22.22
CA PRO A 300 1.69 -4.88 -22.61
C PRO A 300 0.78 -5.94 -21.97
N CYS A 301 1.27 -7.15 -21.74
CA CYS A 301 0.52 -8.22 -21.04
C CYS A 301 0.28 -7.95 -19.55
N GLU A 302 1.02 -7.01 -18.94
CA GLU A 302 0.94 -6.64 -17.53
C GLU A 302 0.16 -5.32 -17.31
N VAL A 303 -0.34 -4.73 -18.39
CA VAL A 303 -1.22 -3.56 -18.39
C VAL A 303 -2.67 -4.03 -18.45
N PRO A 304 -3.48 -3.83 -17.39
CA PRO A 304 -4.90 -4.12 -17.40
C PRO A 304 -5.64 -3.36 -18.48
N ARG A 305 -6.76 -3.93 -18.94
CA ARG A 305 -7.57 -3.35 -20.01
C ARG A 305 -8.00 -1.91 -19.69
N ASP A 306 -8.50 -1.68 -18.47
CA ASP A 306 -8.99 -0.37 -18.04
C ASP A 306 -8.02 0.33 -17.08
N ALA A 307 -6.71 0.20 -17.31
CA ALA A 307 -5.66 0.82 -16.48
C ALA A 307 -5.93 2.31 -16.19
N ALA A 308 -6.45 3.05 -17.18
CA ALA A 308 -6.80 4.46 -17.05
C ALA A 308 -7.85 4.75 -15.95
N ALA A 309 -8.69 3.79 -15.60
CA ALA A 309 -9.68 3.92 -14.54
C ALA A 309 -9.03 4.00 -13.14
N VAL A 310 -7.79 3.54 -12.99
CA VAL A 310 -7.02 3.60 -11.74
C VAL A 310 -6.12 4.83 -11.78
N GLU A 311 -6.69 5.96 -11.35
CA GLU A 311 -5.97 7.24 -11.21
C GLU A 311 -5.24 7.65 -12.50
N GLY A 312 -5.88 7.44 -13.66
CA GLY A 312 -5.31 7.79 -14.96
C GLY A 312 -4.22 6.82 -15.44
N GLY A 313 -4.16 5.61 -14.88
CA GLY A 313 -3.10 4.64 -15.18
C GLY A 313 -1.87 4.84 -14.33
N CYS A 314 -2.02 5.23 -13.06
CA CYS A 314 -0.91 5.66 -12.19
C CYS A 314 0.27 4.67 -12.09
N TYR A 315 0.03 3.36 -12.23
CA TYR A 315 1.04 2.31 -12.16
C TYR A 315 1.64 1.90 -13.52
N TRP A 316 1.03 2.33 -14.61
CA TRP A 316 1.38 1.96 -15.98
C TRP A 316 1.88 3.19 -16.75
#